data_AF-A0A6G1FVV1-F1
#
_entry.id   AF-A0A6G1FVV1-F1
#
_cell.length_a   1.000
_cell.length_b   1.000
_cell.length_c   1.000
_cell.angle_alpha   90.00
_cell.angle_beta   90.00
_cell.angle_gamma   90.00
#
_symmetry.space_group_name_H-M   'P 1'
#
loop_
_entity.id
_entity.type
_entity.pdbx_description
1 polymer ?
#
loop_
_entity_poly.entity_id
_entity_poly.type
_entity_poly.pdbx_seq_one_letter_code
_entity_poly.pdbx_strand_id
1 'polypeptide(L)'
;MDPSVQETLDKLLETQRSHQLALLRLAESIRGDDASTGEKRDSDVSADPYENGTPASLQAELEHYKELFSKLKFSYIEQVTKEKFLRAITAENPVYVEQQENLELEAKLAQDKSALKSQKLEVERIVAEIDRKARATTQQYETLAEQQTQLESLPIQNTALAEQIEELRERLPHSSDEPHLSLPLSQTLDLAAARDEELADLDAQITSLQMQEPKKARELERLRAELGPLEAQKMKSVTAAKEARRRKEEGGIDDLEVKGRWYRAVDATLRGMLEVDG
;
A
#
# COMPACT_ATOMS: atom_id res chain seq x y z
N MET A 1 4.83 17.14 14.27
CA MET A 1 5.31 15.93 14.97
C MET A 1 4.76 15.99 16.37
N ASP A 2 3.87 15.06 16.73
CA ASP A 2 3.26 15.09 18.05
C ASP A 2 4.32 14.77 19.11
N PRO A 3 4.58 15.68 20.07
CA PRO A 3 5.60 15.49 21.12
C PRO A 3 5.37 14.21 21.93
N SER A 4 4.11 13.75 21.96
CA SER A 4 3.71 12.49 22.60
C SER A 4 4.42 11.25 22.06
N VAL A 5 4.76 11.19 20.75
CA VAL A 5 5.34 9.97 20.16
C VAL A 5 6.83 9.87 20.48
N GLN A 6 7.55 10.99 20.42
CA GLN A 6 8.97 11.05 20.81
C GLN A 6 9.13 10.80 22.31
N GLU A 7 8.27 11.37 23.16
CA GLU A 7 8.28 11.08 24.60
C GLU A 7 8.03 9.60 24.91
N THR A 8 7.17 8.92 24.14
CA THR A 8 6.94 7.47 24.34
C THR A 8 8.14 6.63 23.89
N LEU A 9 8.83 7.04 22.82
CA LEU A 9 10.04 6.38 22.35
C LEU A 9 11.16 6.50 23.39
N ASP A 10 11.37 7.70 23.93
CA ASP A 10 12.41 7.96 24.92
C ASP A 10 12.16 7.19 26.22
N LYS A 11 10.90 7.13 26.68
CA LYS A 11 10.50 6.30 27.83
C LYS A 11 10.71 4.80 27.59
N LEU A 12 10.46 4.33 26.37
CA LEU A 12 10.70 2.93 25.98
C LEU A 12 12.21 2.61 25.97
N LEU A 13 13.03 3.51 25.43
CA LEU A 13 14.48 3.37 25.42
C LEU A 13 15.08 3.42 26.83
N GLU A 14 14.55 4.26 27.72
CA GLU A 14 15.00 4.38 29.10
C GLU A 14 14.67 3.11 29.92
N THR A 15 13.44 2.59 29.78
CA THR A 15 13.05 1.32 30.42
C THR A 15 13.88 0.15 29.91
N GLN A 16 14.16 0.08 28.61
CA GLN A 16 15.00 -0.98 28.05
C GLN A 16 16.45 -0.94 28.57
N ARG A 17 17.08 0.23 28.59
CA ARG A 17 18.45 0.40 29.12
C ARG A 17 18.56 -0.09 30.56
N SER A 18 17.50 0.11 31.36
CA SER A 18 17.46 -0.38 32.73
C SER A 18 17.42 -1.91 32.83
N HIS A 19 16.78 -2.60 31.87
CA HIS A 19 16.61 -4.05 31.86
C HIS A 19 17.75 -4.82 31.17
N GLN A 20 18.40 -4.26 30.14
CA GLN A 20 19.56 -4.89 29.49
C GLN A 20 20.72 -5.14 30.47
N LEU A 21 20.89 -4.24 31.44
CA LEU A 21 21.91 -4.37 32.49
C LEU A 21 21.68 -5.58 33.40
N ALA A 22 20.43 -6.06 33.57
CA ALA A 22 20.13 -7.20 34.43
C ALA A 22 20.52 -8.54 33.80
N LEU A 23 20.29 -8.71 32.50
CA LEU A 23 20.70 -9.92 31.76
C LEU A 23 22.20 -9.99 31.58
N LEU A 24 22.85 -8.85 31.27
CA LEU A 24 24.30 -8.76 31.22
C LEU A 24 24.92 -9.03 32.60
N ARG A 25 24.33 -8.51 33.70
CA ARG A 25 24.74 -8.87 35.06
C ARG A 25 24.57 -10.35 35.38
N LEU A 26 23.52 -10.99 34.89
CA LEU A 26 23.33 -12.43 35.09
C LEU A 26 24.39 -13.24 34.33
N ALA A 27 24.66 -12.85 33.08
CA ALA A 27 25.72 -13.45 32.27
C ALA A 27 27.12 -13.22 32.87
N GLU A 28 27.36 -12.03 33.43
CA GLU A 28 28.60 -11.65 34.10
C GLU A 28 28.75 -12.35 35.46
N SER A 29 27.65 -12.53 36.20
CA SER A 29 27.60 -13.34 37.43
C SER A 29 27.84 -14.83 37.17
N ILE A 30 27.43 -15.36 36.02
CA ILE A 30 27.75 -16.73 35.59
C ILE A 30 29.23 -16.83 35.17
N ARG A 31 29.78 -15.75 34.62
CA ARG A 31 31.19 -15.65 34.20
C ARG A 31 32.16 -15.48 35.37
N GLY A 32 31.66 -15.08 36.54
CA GLY A 32 32.36 -15.12 37.82
C GLY A 32 33.42 -14.03 37.99
N ASP A 33 33.18 -13.15 38.95
CA ASP A 33 34.19 -12.25 39.53
C ASP A 33 34.59 -12.86 40.88
N ASP A 34 35.36 -13.95 40.85
CA ASP A 34 36.00 -14.54 42.03
C ASP A 34 37.50 -14.77 41.74
N ALA A 35 38.16 -13.69 41.32
CA ALA A 35 39.61 -13.59 41.23
C ALA A 35 40.25 -13.23 42.58
N SER A 36 39.74 -13.74 43.70
CA SER A 36 40.39 -13.52 45.00
C SER A 36 40.49 -14.80 45.84
N THR A 37 41.75 -15.15 46.11
CA THR A 37 42.26 -16.11 47.09
C THR A 37 42.30 -17.60 46.70
N GLY A 38 43.38 -17.99 46.03
CA GLY A 38 43.83 -19.39 45.96
C GLY A 38 45.30 -19.45 45.57
N GLU A 39 46.17 -19.70 46.55
CA GLU A 39 47.62 -19.79 46.38
C GLU A 39 48.03 -20.73 45.23
N LYS A 40 48.93 -20.22 44.39
CA LYS A 40 49.70 -20.99 43.40
C LYS A 40 50.28 -22.24 44.04
N ARG A 41 49.76 -23.41 43.64
CA ARG A 41 50.45 -24.69 43.81
C ARG A 41 50.86 -25.16 42.43
N ASP A 42 52.16 -25.06 42.17
CA ASP A 42 52.81 -25.61 40.99
C ASP A 42 52.70 -27.13 41.00
N SER A 43 51.78 -27.67 40.21
CA SER A 43 51.92 -29.01 39.65
C SER A 43 51.21 -29.04 38.31
N ASP A 44 52.03 -29.18 37.28
CA ASP A 44 51.78 -29.39 35.86
C ASP A 44 50.68 -30.43 35.56
N VAL A 45 49.41 -29.99 35.56
CA VAL A 45 48.26 -30.47 34.77
C VAL A 45 47.15 -29.44 34.99
N SER A 46 47.00 -28.46 34.09
CA SER A 46 45.72 -27.82 33.69
C SER A 46 46.01 -26.52 32.95
N ALA A 47 45.45 -26.39 31.76
CA ALA A 47 45.26 -25.08 31.14
C ALA A 47 44.45 -24.20 32.10
N ASP A 48 44.78 -22.91 32.18
CA ASP A 48 44.12 -21.95 33.06
C ASP A 48 42.58 -22.03 32.94
N PRO A 49 41.87 -22.40 34.03
CA PRO A 49 40.43 -22.74 33.99
C PRO A 49 39.48 -21.54 33.78
N TYR A 50 40.01 -20.33 33.55
CA TYR A 50 39.21 -19.11 33.48
C TYR A 50 39.57 -18.18 32.32
N GLU A 51 40.57 -18.49 31.48
CA GLU A 51 40.95 -17.58 30.40
C GLU A 51 39.95 -17.57 29.23
N ASN A 52 39.12 -18.60 29.07
CA ASN A 52 38.19 -18.69 27.94
C ASN A 52 36.82 -19.24 28.38
N GLY A 53 36.01 -18.43 29.06
CA GLY A 53 34.63 -18.76 29.47
C GLY A 53 33.61 -18.76 28.32
N THR A 54 33.94 -19.40 27.18
CA THR A 54 32.98 -19.59 26.09
C THR A 54 32.05 -20.78 26.38
N PRO A 55 30.80 -20.79 25.90
CA PRO A 55 29.88 -21.91 26.13
C PRO A 55 30.43 -23.27 25.66
N ALA A 56 31.26 -23.25 24.61
CA ALA A 56 31.87 -24.45 24.05
C ALA A 56 33.00 -25.03 24.92
N SER A 57 33.80 -24.20 25.59
CA SER A 57 34.84 -24.67 26.53
C SER A 57 34.22 -25.24 27.80
N LEU A 58 33.16 -24.62 28.32
CA LEU A 58 32.45 -25.11 29.51
C LEU A 58 31.83 -26.50 29.27
N GLN A 59 31.35 -26.76 28.05
CA GLN A 59 30.85 -28.09 27.69
C GLN A 59 31.97 -29.14 27.64
N ALA A 60 33.11 -28.81 27.02
CA ALA A 60 34.27 -29.70 26.96
C ALA A 60 34.83 -29.99 28.37
N GLU A 61 34.83 -29.00 29.26
CA GLU A 61 35.23 -29.18 30.67
C GLU A 61 34.25 -30.08 31.43
N LEU A 62 32.94 -29.90 31.26
CA LEU A 62 31.95 -30.80 31.87
C LEU A 62 32.13 -32.25 31.41
N GLU A 63 32.47 -32.47 30.16
CA GLU A 63 32.80 -33.81 29.63
C GLU A 63 34.09 -34.35 30.26
N HIS A 64 35.14 -33.54 30.34
CA HIS A 64 36.40 -33.92 30.99
C HIS A 64 36.20 -34.31 32.46
N TYR A 65 35.47 -33.50 33.25
CA TYR A 65 35.18 -33.80 34.64
C TYR A 65 34.30 -35.05 34.79
N LYS A 66 33.31 -35.25 33.92
CA LYS A 66 32.52 -36.50 33.91
C LYS A 66 33.40 -37.73 33.74
N GLU A 67 34.37 -37.68 32.84
CA GLU A 67 35.32 -38.77 32.64
C GLU A 67 36.24 -38.96 33.85
N LEU A 68 36.80 -37.88 34.40
CA LEU A 68 37.67 -37.92 35.58
C LEU A 68 36.93 -38.51 36.79
N PHE A 69 35.72 -38.03 37.08
CA PHE A 69 34.90 -38.56 38.17
C PHE A 69 34.49 -40.01 37.94
N SER A 70 34.25 -40.42 36.69
CA SER A 70 33.96 -41.81 36.38
C SER A 70 35.17 -42.72 36.67
N LYS A 71 36.38 -42.28 36.30
CA LYS A 71 37.64 -42.98 36.61
C LYS A 71 37.91 -43.01 38.12
N LEU A 72 37.73 -41.88 38.81
CA LEU A 72 37.91 -41.77 40.25
C LEU A 72 36.93 -42.65 41.02
N LYS A 73 35.65 -42.65 40.62
CA LYS A 73 34.62 -43.53 41.19
C LYS A 73 34.99 -45.00 41.04
N PHE A 74 35.46 -45.42 39.85
CA PHE A 74 35.89 -46.80 39.63
C PHE A 74 37.07 -47.17 40.54
N SER A 75 38.12 -46.34 40.54
CA SER A 75 39.31 -46.54 41.38
C SER A 75 38.98 -46.60 42.87
N TYR A 76 38.13 -45.69 43.35
CA TYR A 76 37.70 -45.64 44.75
C TYR A 76 36.90 -46.89 45.15
N ILE A 77 35.93 -47.31 44.33
CA ILE A 77 35.14 -48.52 44.61
C ILE A 77 36.05 -49.75 44.62
N GLU A 78 36.98 -49.85 43.67
CA GLU A 78 37.96 -50.93 43.60
C GLU A 78 38.87 -50.96 44.84
N GLN A 79 39.38 -49.80 45.27
CA GLN A 79 40.23 -49.71 46.45
C GLN A 79 39.45 -50.08 47.72
N VAL A 80 38.26 -49.50 47.93
CA VAL A 80 37.44 -49.78 49.11
C VAL A 80 37.02 -51.26 49.15
N THR A 81 36.72 -51.88 48.01
CA THR A 81 36.40 -53.31 47.96
C THR A 81 37.61 -54.18 48.27
N LYS A 82 38.79 -53.86 47.73
CA LYS A 82 40.06 -54.53 48.08
C LYS A 82 40.36 -54.41 49.57
N GLU A 83 40.25 -53.21 50.14
CA GLU A 83 40.49 -52.97 51.57
C GLU A 83 39.48 -53.71 52.45
N LYS A 84 38.18 -53.67 52.11
CA LYS A 84 37.15 -54.42 52.83
C LYS A 84 37.39 -55.93 52.77
N PHE A 85 37.79 -56.44 51.61
CA PHE A 85 38.13 -57.86 51.45
C PHE A 85 39.33 -58.26 52.31
N LEU A 86 40.43 -57.49 52.24
CA LEU A 86 41.61 -57.72 53.07
C LEU A 86 41.29 -57.66 54.56
N ARG A 87 40.49 -56.68 54.99
CA ARG A 87 40.02 -56.58 56.38
C ARG A 87 39.15 -57.77 56.77
N ALA A 88 38.26 -58.25 55.89
CA ALA A 88 37.41 -59.41 56.17
C ALA A 88 38.20 -60.71 56.35
N ILE A 89 39.28 -60.93 55.59
CA ILE A 89 40.13 -62.13 55.71
C ILE A 89 41.14 -62.04 56.86
N THR A 90 41.52 -60.83 57.29
CA THR A 90 42.52 -60.62 58.37
C THR A 90 41.90 -60.34 59.73
N ALA A 91 40.60 -60.06 59.82
CA ALA A 91 39.91 -59.84 61.08
C ALA A 91 39.82 -61.14 61.90
N GLU A 92 40.06 -61.05 63.21
CA GLU A 92 39.93 -62.17 64.16
C GLU A 92 38.50 -62.74 64.23
N ASN A 93 37.49 -61.93 63.90
CA ASN A 93 36.10 -62.36 63.84
C ASN A 93 35.53 -62.10 62.42
N PRO A 94 35.33 -63.13 61.59
CA PRO A 94 34.84 -62.94 60.23
C PRO A 94 33.41 -62.40 60.26
N VAL A 95 33.19 -61.28 59.57
CA VAL A 95 31.86 -60.70 59.39
C VAL A 95 31.08 -61.57 58.41
N TYR A 96 30.13 -62.36 58.92
CA TYR A 96 29.16 -63.07 58.09
C TYR A 96 28.03 -62.11 57.74
N VAL A 97 27.85 -61.84 56.45
CA VAL A 97 26.69 -61.09 55.97
C VAL A 97 25.50 -62.04 56.00
N GLU A 98 24.51 -61.74 56.83
CA GLU A 98 23.31 -62.56 56.90
C GLU A 98 22.43 -62.35 55.67
N GLN A 99 21.77 -63.41 55.21
CA GLN A 99 20.91 -63.33 54.03
C GLN A 99 19.75 -62.34 54.24
N GLN A 100 19.30 -62.15 55.49
CA GLN A 100 18.29 -61.18 55.86
C GLN A 100 18.77 -59.73 55.67
N GLU A 101 20.00 -59.41 56.05
CA GLU A 101 20.60 -58.08 55.86
C GLU A 101 20.75 -57.75 54.37
N ASN A 102 21.11 -58.73 53.54
CA ASN A 102 21.16 -58.55 52.09
C ASN A 102 19.77 -58.25 51.50
N LEU A 103 18.72 -58.96 51.93
CA LEU A 103 17.36 -58.71 51.46
C LEU A 103 16.86 -57.31 51.86
N GLU A 104 17.18 -56.86 53.08
CA GLU A 104 16.84 -55.50 53.54
C GLU A 104 17.58 -54.41 52.77
N LEU A 105 18.87 -54.63 52.47
CA LEU A 105 19.66 -53.72 51.65
C LEU A 105 19.17 -53.69 50.20
N GLU A 106 18.82 -54.84 49.62
CA GLU A 106 18.24 -54.91 48.27
C GLU A 106 16.91 -54.17 48.18
N ALA A 107 16.04 -54.30 49.20
CA ALA A 107 14.77 -53.57 49.26
C ALA A 107 14.98 -52.04 49.32
N LYS A 108 15.89 -51.57 50.18
CA LYS A 108 16.25 -50.14 50.27
C LYS A 108 16.85 -49.63 48.96
N LEU A 109 17.75 -50.40 48.36
CA LEU A 109 18.41 -50.04 47.10
C LEU A 109 17.39 -49.99 45.95
N ALA A 110 16.38 -50.87 45.93
CA ALA A 110 15.28 -50.81 44.97
C ALA A 110 14.44 -49.54 45.14
N GLN A 111 14.11 -49.16 46.38
CA GLN A 111 13.41 -47.92 46.68
C GLN A 111 14.23 -46.69 46.23
N ASP A 112 15.50 -46.61 46.61
CA ASP A 112 16.39 -45.49 46.27
C ASP A 112 16.61 -45.39 44.76
N LYS A 113 16.76 -46.52 44.05
CA LYS A 113 16.84 -46.54 42.58
C LYS A 113 15.57 -46.00 41.94
N SER A 114 14.40 -46.35 42.46
CA SER A 114 13.13 -45.85 41.94
C SER A 114 12.99 -44.33 42.14
N ALA A 115 13.37 -43.83 43.33
CA ALA A 115 13.36 -42.41 43.66
C ALA A 115 14.36 -41.63 42.78
N LEU A 116 15.58 -42.13 42.63
CA LEU A 116 16.60 -41.53 41.77
C LEU A 116 16.14 -41.49 40.31
N LYS A 117 15.49 -42.55 39.81
CA LYS A 117 14.96 -42.56 38.45
C LYS A 117 13.86 -41.51 38.26
N SER A 118 12.95 -41.37 39.23
CA SER A 118 11.92 -40.33 39.20
C SER A 118 12.53 -38.93 39.18
N GLN A 119 13.53 -38.68 40.02
CA GLN A 119 14.20 -37.37 40.08
C GLN A 119 14.96 -37.06 38.80
N LYS A 120 15.64 -38.06 38.19
CA LYS A 120 16.32 -37.87 36.89
C LYS A 120 15.34 -37.47 35.79
N LEU A 121 14.18 -38.14 35.71
CA LEU A 121 13.15 -37.79 34.74
C LEU A 121 12.61 -36.37 34.96
N GLU A 122 12.44 -35.95 36.21
CA GLU A 122 12.00 -34.60 36.53
C GLU A 122 13.05 -33.55 36.16
N VAL A 123 14.33 -33.81 36.42
CA VAL A 123 15.43 -32.92 36.01
C VAL A 123 15.49 -32.83 34.48
N GLU A 124 15.40 -33.95 33.76
CA GLU A 124 15.37 -33.97 32.29
C GLU A 124 14.18 -33.15 31.75
N ARG A 125 13.00 -33.29 32.38
CA ARG A 125 11.80 -32.51 32.03
C ARG A 125 12.02 -31.01 32.24
N ILE A 126 12.56 -30.61 33.39
CA ILE A 126 12.83 -29.19 33.70
C ILE A 126 13.87 -28.61 32.76
N VAL A 127 14.95 -29.34 32.46
CA VAL A 127 15.98 -28.90 31.51
C VAL A 127 15.38 -28.68 30.12
N ALA A 128 14.56 -29.62 29.63
CA ALA A 128 13.87 -29.46 28.35
C ALA A 128 12.91 -28.25 28.33
N GLU A 129 12.25 -27.97 29.46
CA GLU A 129 11.38 -26.80 29.60
C GLU A 129 12.19 -25.49 29.60
N ILE A 130 13.33 -25.46 30.27
CA ILE A 130 14.26 -24.33 30.27
C ILE A 130 14.79 -24.08 28.86
N ASP A 131 15.24 -25.11 28.14
CA ASP A 131 15.74 -24.98 26.77
C ASP A 131 14.67 -24.43 25.82
N ARG A 132 13.44 -24.92 25.96
CA ARG A 132 12.31 -24.43 25.15
C ARG A 132 12.02 -22.97 25.44
N LYS A 133 11.98 -22.57 26.71
CA LYS A 133 11.74 -21.18 27.12
C LYS A 133 12.88 -20.28 26.68
N ALA A 134 14.14 -20.71 26.85
CA ALA A 134 15.31 -19.97 26.41
C ALA A 134 15.25 -19.66 24.92
N ARG A 135 15.01 -20.68 24.08
CA ARG A 135 14.88 -20.49 22.62
C ARG A 135 13.74 -19.54 22.23
N ALA A 136 12.58 -19.70 22.87
CA ALA A 136 11.43 -18.83 22.61
C ALA A 136 11.73 -17.37 22.99
N THR A 137 12.35 -17.14 24.16
CA THR A 137 12.74 -15.80 24.61
C THR A 137 13.80 -15.18 23.71
N THR A 138 14.79 -15.95 23.24
CA THR A 138 15.80 -15.44 22.30
C THR A 138 15.16 -14.97 20.99
N GLN A 139 14.25 -15.76 20.40
CA GLN A 139 13.54 -15.37 19.17
C GLN A 139 12.69 -14.11 19.36
N GLN A 140 12.00 -14.00 20.50
CA GLN A 140 11.23 -12.81 20.84
C GLN A 140 12.12 -11.58 21.01
N TYR A 141 13.28 -11.74 21.65
CA TYR A 141 14.24 -10.66 21.82
C TYR A 141 14.83 -10.20 20.48
N GLU A 142 15.18 -11.11 19.58
CA GLU A 142 15.65 -10.79 18.23
C GLU A 142 14.59 -10.00 17.45
N THR A 143 13.34 -10.46 17.49
CA THR A 143 12.22 -9.77 16.82
C THR A 143 12.00 -8.37 17.40
N LEU A 144 12.05 -8.22 18.73
CA LEU A 144 11.92 -6.92 19.40
C LEU A 144 13.08 -5.98 19.06
N ALA A 145 14.31 -6.50 18.97
CA ALA A 145 15.47 -5.72 18.57
C ALA A 145 15.33 -5.21 17.12
N GLU A 146 14.86 -6.05 16.19
CA GLU A 146 14.56 -5.61 14.82
C GLU A 146 13.49 -4.51 14.79
N GLN A 147 12.37 -4.71 15.48
CA GLN A 147 11.28 -3.73 15.57
C GLN A 147 11.76 -2.40 16.16
N GLN A 148 12.65 -2.45 17.14
CA GLN A 148 13.24 -1.26 17.72
C GLN A 148 14.09 -0.49 16.71
N THR A 149 14.97 -1.18 15.95
CA THR A 149 15.77 -0.49 14.93
C THR A 149 14.90 0.18 13.88
N GLN A 150 13.78 -0.45 13.50
CA GLN A 150 12.79 0.16 12.61
C GLN A 150 12.16 1.39 13.28
N LEU A 151 11.74 1.28 14.53
CA LEU A 151 11.13 2.37 15.29
C LEU A 151 12.07 3.58 15.47
N GLU A 152 13.37 3.34 15.67
CA GLU A 152 14.38 4.40 15.73
C GLU A 152 14.58 5.10 14.37
N SER A 153 14.42 4.38 13.26
CA SER A 153 14.58 4.93 11.90
C SER A 153 13.36 5.73 11.40
N LEU A 154 12.16 5.41 11.88
CA LEU A 154 10.90 6.01 11.40
C LEU A 154 10.79 7.53 11.64
N PRO A 155 11.15 8.08 12.82
CA PRO A 155 11.13 9.52 13.04
C PRO A 155 12.01 10.27 12.05
N ILE A 156 13.21 9.76 11.76
CA ILE A 156 14.16 10.35 10.82
C ILE A 156 13.60 10.36 9.41
N GLN A 157 12.98 9.25 8.98
CA GLN A 157 12.32 9.16 7.69
C GLN A 157 11.15 10.14 7.59
N ASN A 158 10.36 10.28 8.65
CA ASN A 158 9.20 11.16 8.67
C ASN A 158 9.61 12.64 8.67
N THR A 159 10.67 13.03 9.39
CA THR A 159 11.22 14.39 9.27
C THR A 159 11.77 14.66 7.87
N ALA A 160 12.49 13.71 7.26
CA ALA A 160 12.98 13.84 5.90
C ALA A 160 11.85 13.96 4.87
N LEU A 161 10.78 13.17 5.02
CA LEU A 161 9.59 13.28 4.17
C LEU A 161 8.85 14.61 4.38
N ALA A 162 8.76 15.10 5.60
CA ALA A 162 8.16 16.40 5.89
C ALA A 162 8.96 17.55 5.26
N GLU A 163 10.29 17.52 5.34
CA GLU A 163 11.18 18.47 4.67
C GLU A 163 11.03 18.42 3.16
N GLN A 164 10.97 17.21 2.57
CA GLN A 164 10.71 17.04 1.13
C GLN A 164 9.35 17.58 0.72
N ILE A 165 8.31 17.38 1.54
CA ILE A 165 6.98 17.93 1.26
C ILE A 165 7.02 19.45 1.28
N GLU A 166 7.69 20.07 2.24
CA GLU A 166 7.84 21.53 2.27
C GLU A 166 8.68 22.04 1.09
N GLU A 167 9.80 21.40 0.75
CA GLU A 167 10.59 21.75 -0.44
C GLU A 167 9.74 21.65 -1.73
N LEU A 168 8.93 20.60 -1.86
CA LEU A 168 8.02 20.44 -3.00
C LEU A 168 6.91 21.48 -3.01
N ARG A 169 6.41 21.92 -1.85
CA ARG A 169 5.43 23.01 -1.74
C ARG A 169 6.04 24.36 -2.09
N GLU A 170 7.27 24.64 -1.68
CA GLU A 170 7.99 25.87 -2.02
C GLU A 170 8.36 25.93 -3.50
N ARG A 171 8.75 24.79 -4.09
CA ARG A 171 9.01 24.66 -5.53
C ARG A 171 7.75 24.72 -6.38
N LEU A 172 6.59 24.39 -5.79
CA LEU A 172 5.33 24.62 -6.46
C LEU A 172 5.17 26.13 -6.63
N PRO A 173 5.03 26.64 -7.87
CA PRO A 173 4.70 28.05 -8.06
C PRO A 173 3.41 28.32 -7.27
N HIS A 174 3.49 29.25 -6.31
CA HIS A 174 2.35 29.66 -5.51
C HIS A 174 1.23 30.02 -6.49
N SER A 175 0.10 29.30 -6.36
CA SER A 175 -1.14 29.47 -7.13
C SER A 175 -0.94 30.27 -8.41
N SER A 176 -0.81 29.58 -9.56
CA SER A 176 -1.17 30.20 -10.84
C SER A 176 -2.43 31.05 -10.60
N ASP A 177 -2.49 32.26 -11.16
CA ASP A 177 -3.63 33.18 -11.05
C ASP A 177 -4.98 32.50 -11.45
N GLU A 178 -4.89 31.31 -12.04
CA GLU A 178 -5.97 30.39 -12.33
C GLU A 178 -6.23 29.36 -11.20
N PRO A 179 -7.32 29.51 -10.43
CA PRO A 179 -7.63 28.66 -9.26
C PRO A 179 -7.90 27.19 -9.59
N HIS A 180 -8.13 26.86 -10.86
CA HIS A 180 -8.33 25.47 -11.32
C HIS A 180 -7.02 24.70 -11.48
N LEU A 181 -5.86 25.38 -11.54
CA LEU A 181 -4.53 24.76 -11.60
C LEU A 181 -3.94 24.46 -10.21
N SER A 182 -4.58 24.96 -9.14
CA SER A 182 -4.19 24.70 -7.74
C SER A 182 -5.08 23.65 -7.05
N LEU A 183 -5.88 22.91 -7.81
CA LEU A 183 -6.81 21.93 -7.25
C LEU A 183 -6.07 20.63 -6.83
N PRO A 184 -6.49 19.99 -5.72
CA PRO A 184 -6.07 18.63 -5.39
C PRO A 184 -6.37 17.64 -6.51
N LEU A 185 -5.58 16.56 -6.60
CA LEU A 185 -5.68 15.57 -7.67
C LEU A 185 -7.10 14.99 -7.87
N SER A 186 -7.85 14.78 -6.78
CA SER A 186 -9.24 14.32 -6.91
C SER A 186 -10.12 15.36 -7.62
N GLN A 187 -9.99 16.63 -7.25
CA GLN A 187 -10.77 17.72 -7.82
C GLN A 187 -10.37 18.04 -9.26
N THR A 188 -9.11 17.84 -9.64
CA THR A 188 -8.68 17.98 -11.05
C THR A 188 -9.25 16.86 -11.93
N LEU A 189 -9.32 15.63 -11.42
CA LEU A 189 -9.96 14.52 -12.13
C LEU A 189 -11.46 14.75 -12.33
N ASP A 190 -12.15 15.24 -11.30
CA ASP A 190 -13.58 15.58 -11.40
C ASP A 190 -13.81 16.71 -12.42
N LEU A 191 -12.97 17.75 -12.41
CA LEU A 191 -13.07 18.86 -13.37
C LEU A 191 -12.74 18.40 -14.79
N ALA A 192 -11.74 17.52 -14.97
CA ALA A 192 -11.41 16.95 -16.27
C ALA A 192 -12.57 16.14 -16.84
N ALA A 193 -13.20 15.28 -16.01
CA ALA A 193 -14.38 14.53 -16.42
C ALA A 193 -15.55 15.44 -16.84
N ALA A 194 -15.81 16.50 -16.09
CA ALA A 194 -16.85 17.48 -16.44
C ALA A 194 -16.55 18.19 -17.77
N ARG A 195 -15.28 18.53 -18.03
CA ARG A 195 -14.86 19.15 -19.29
C ARG A 195 -14.97 18.18 -20.47
N ASP A 196 -14.66 16.91 -20.27
CA ASP A 196 -14.81 15.88 -21.29
C ASP A 196 -16.29 15.65 -21.65
N GLU A 197 -17.20 15.71 -20.67
CA GLU A 197 -18.65 15.68 -20.92
C GLU A 197 -19.12 16.93 -21.68
N GLU A 198 -18.68 18.13 -21.28
CA GLU A 198 -18.99 19.39 -21.99
C GLU A 198 -18.48 19.35 -23.45
N LEU A 199 -17.29 18.80 -23.69
CA LEU A 199 -16.73 18.63 -25.03
C LEU A 199 -17.54 17.63 -25.87
N ALA A 200 -17.95 16.50 -25.29
CA ALA A 200 -18.79 15.52 -25.96
C ALA A 200 -20.16 16.11 -26.35
N ASP A 201 -20.76 16.91 -25.47
CA ASP A 201 -22.02 17.62 -25.75
C ASP A 201 -21.86 18.68 -26.85
N LEU A 202 -20.75 19.43 -26.85
CA LEU A 202 -20.44 20.39 -27.90
C LEU A 202 -20.20 19.70 -29.25
N ASP A 203 -19.49 18.58 -29.28
CA ASP A 203 -19.28 17.78 -30.49
C ASP A 203 -20.61 17.21 -31.02
N ALA A 204 -21.51 16.76 -30.14
CA ALA A 204 -22.86 16.35 -30.53
C ALA A 204 -23.68 17.50 -31.13
N GLN A 205 -23.53 18.72 -30.60
CA GLN A 205 -24.17 19.91 -31.17
C GLN A 205 -23.57 20.29 -32.52
N ILE A 206 -22.25 20.26 -32.66
CA ILE A 206 -21.54 20.55 -33.92
C ILE A 206 -21.98 19.57 -35.00
N THR A 207 -22.00 18.27 -34.71
CA THR A 207 -22.44 17.25 -35.66
C THR A 207 -23.91 17.42 -36.06
N SER A 208 -24.79 17.77 -35.11
CA SER A 208 -26.19 18.10 -35.39
C SER A 208 -26.33 19.31 -36.32
N LEU A 209 -25.59 20.39 -36.06
CA LEU A 209 -25.59 21.59 -36.89
C LEU A 209 -25.03 21.31 -38.29
N GLN A 210 -23.93 20.56 -38.40
CA GLN A 210 -23.35 20.13 -39.67
C GLN A 210 -24.32 19.27 -40.49
N MET A 211 -25.18 18.47 -39.85
CA MET A 211 -26.25 17.73 -40.54
C MET A 211 -27.43 18.61 -40.99
N GLN A 212 -27.69 19.72 -40.30
CA GLN A 212 -28.77 20.66 -40.62
C GLN A 212 -28.38 21.66 -41.71
N GLU A 213 -27.12 22.09 -41.75
CA GLU A 213 -26.57 23.04 -42.72
C GLU A 213 -26.91 22.67 -44.18
N PRO A 214 -26.64 21.46 -44.69
CA PRO A 214 -26.94 21.11 -46.08
C PRO A 214 -28.46 21.04 -46.35
N LYS A 215 -29.28 20.68 -45.36
CA LYS A 215 -30.74 20.67 -45.50
C LYS A 215 -31.26 22.09 -45.66
N LYS A 216 -30.80 23.00 -44.81
CA LYS A 216 -31.15 24.42 -44.88
C LYS A 216 -30.63 25.08 -46.15
N ALA A 217 -29.42 24.72 -46.60
CA ALA A 217 -28.88 25.18 -47.89
C ALA A 217 -29.77 24.75 -49.06
N ARG A 218 -30.23 23.49 -49.09
CA ARG A 218 -31.17 22.99 -50.11
C ARG A 218 -32.55 23.65 -50.03
N GLU A 219 -33.08 23.89 -48.83
CA GLU A 219 -34.32 24.63 -48.63
C GLU A 219 -34.21 26.08 -49.15
N LEU A 220 -33.10 26.76 -48.87
CA LEU A 220 -32.83 28.10 -49.39
C LEU A 220 -32.68 28.11 -50.91
N GLU A 221 -32.00 27.13 -51.49
CA GLU A 221 -31.86 27.00 -52.94
C GLU A 221 -33.23 26.77 -53.60
N ARG A 222 -34.06 25.90 -53.03
CA ARG A 222 -35.44 25.68 -53.48
C ARG A 222 -36.29 26.96 -53.40
N LEU A 223 -36.26 27.65 -52.28
CA LEU A 223 -37.01 28.91 -52.11
C LEU A 223 -36.52 30.00 -53.07
N ARG A 224 -35.21 30.08 -53.35
CA ARG A 224 -34.65 30.98 -54.37
C ARG A 224 -35.15 30.62 -55.77
N ALA A 225 -35.20 29.33 -56.10
CA ALA A 225 -35.73 28.85 -57.37
C ALA A 225 -37.23 29.14 -57.52
N GLU A 226 -38.01 29.10 -56.43
CA GLU A 226 -39.44 29.45 -56.41
C GLU A 226 -39.68 30.97 -56.45
N LEU A 227 -38.77 31.78 -55.88
CA LEU A 227 -38.84 33.25 -55.92
C LEU A 227 -38.64 33.82 -57.32
N GLY A 228 -37.70 33.29 -58.11
CA GLY A 228 -37.42 33.76 -59.46
C GLY A 228 -38.64 33.90 -60.38
N PRO A 229 -39.48 32.85 -60.55
CA PRO A 229 -40.69 32.95 -61.37
C PRO A 229 -41.76 33.86 -60.76
N LEU A 230 -41.88 33.93 -59.43
CA LEU A 230 -42.81 34.84 -58.75
C LEU A 230 -42.39 36.31 -58.94
N GLU A 231 -41.11 36.62 -58.86
CA GLU A 231 -40.57 37.95 -59.16
C GLU A 231 -40.77 38.30 -60.63
N ALA A 232 -40.55 37.36 -61.56
CA ALA A 232 -40.85 37.56 -62.98
C ALA A 232 -42.35 37.79 -63.23
N GLN A 233 -43.23 37.06 -62.53
CA GLN A 233 -44.68 37.25 -62.61
C GLN A 233 -45.11 38.59 -62.02
N LYS A 234 -44.52 39.01 -60.90
CA LYS A 234 -44.72 40.34 -60.31
C LYS A 234 -44.25 41.44 -61.27
N MET A 235 -43.08 41.29 -61.89
CA MET A 235 -42.60 42.27 -62.88
C MET A 235 -43.54 42.34 -64.07
N LYS A 236 -44.01 41.21 -64.61
CA LYS A 236 -45.01 41.16 -65.69
C LYS A 236 -46.34 41.81 -65.30
N SER A 237 -46.84 41.57 -64.09
CA SER A 237 -48.09 42.17 -63.63
C SER A 237 -47.94 43.68 -63.36
N VAL A 238 -46.79 44.11 -62.84
CA VAL A 238 -46.47 45.53 -62.65
C VAL A 238 -46.30 46.25 -63.98
N THR A 239 -45.63 45.66 -64.97
CA THR A 239 -45.54 46.25 -66.32
C THR A 239 -46.90 46.28 -66.98
N ALA A 240 -47.69 45.20 -66.92
CA ALA A 240 -49.07 45.19 -67.41
C ALA A 240 -49.95 46.26 -66.74
N ALA A 241 -49.83 46.43 -65.42
CA ALA A 241 -50.55 47.47 -64.68
C ALA A 241 -50.06 48.88 -65.03
N LYS A 242 -48.75 49.09 -65.19
CA LYS A 242 -48.18 50.36 -65.65
C LYS A 242 -48.60 50.69 -67.07
N GLU A 243 -48.63 49.72 -67.98
CA GLU A 243 -49.13 49.92 -69.34
C GLU A 243 -50.64 50.16 -69.36
N ALA A 244 -51.43 49.47 -68.53
CA ALA A 244 -52.86 49.75 -68.38
C ALA A 244 -53.10 51.16 -67.83
N ARG A 245 -52.28 51.59 -66.87
CA ARG A 245 -52.30 52.95 -66.34
C ARG A 245 -51.85 53.96 -67.39
N ARG A 246 -50.81 53.67 -68.18
CA ARG A 246 -50.35 54.50 -69.29
C ARG A 246 -51.41 54.61 -70.38
N ARG A 247 -52.09 53.50 -70.74
CA ARG A 247 -53.26 53.49 -71.65
C ARG A 247 -54.44 54.31 -71.10
N LYS A 248 -54.57 54.45 -69.77
CA LYS A 248 -55.58 55.30 -69.13
C LYS A 248 -55.17 56.77 -69.07
N GLU A 249 -53.88 57.07 -68.86
CA GLU A 249 -53.33 58.42 -68.72
C GLU A 249 -52.99 59.09 -70.05
N GLU A 250 -52.55 58.33 -71.07
CA GLU A 250 -52.32 58.81 -72.46
C GLU A 250 -53.63 59.05 -73.22
N GLY A 251 -54.79 58.90 -72.56
CA GLY A 251 -56.10 59.03 -73.20
C GLY A 251 -56.31 57.87 -74.14
N GLY A 252 -56.96 56.82 -73.63
CA GLY A 252 -57.60 55.83 -74.47
C GLY A 252 -58.65 56.52 -75.35
N ILE A 253 -58.22 57.08 -76.47
CA ILE A 253 -59.04 57.23 -77.65
C ILE A 253 -59.23 55.80 -78.12
N ASP A 254 -60.25 55.23 -77.53
CA ASP A 254 -60.85 53.94 -77.78
C ASP A 254 -60.55 53.53 -79.22
N ASP A 255 -59.76 52.47 -79.43
CA ASP A 255 -59.67 51.84 -80.76
C ASP A 255 -61.09 51.49 -81.27
N LEU A 256 -62.05 51.36 -80.34
CA LEU A 256 -63.49 51.29 -80.57
C LEU A 256 -64.13 52.59 -81.06
N GLU A 257 -63.66 53.77 -80.65
CA GLU A 257 -64.10 55.10 -81.09
C GLU A 257 -63.41 55.48 -82.41
N VAL A 258 -62.15 55.11 -82.63
CA VAL A 258 -61.50 55.26 -83.94
C VAL A 258 -62.15 54.33 -84.96
N LYS A 259 -62.41 53.06 -84.60
CA LYS A 259 -63.24 52.16 -85.41
C LYS A 259 -64.66 52.69 -85.54
N GLY A 260 -65.25 53.24 -84.49
CA GLY A 260 -66.59 53.84 -84.53
C GLY A 260 -66.68 55.05 -85.46
N ARG A 261 -65.67 55.93 -85.46
CA ARG A 261 -65.53 57.05 -86.39
C ARG A 261 -65.25 56.58 -87.81
N TRP A 262 -64.43 55.54 -87.99
CA TRP A 262 -64.17 54.93 -89.29
C TRP A 262 -65.44 54.26 -89.85
N TYR A 263 -66.16 53.47 -89.06
CA TYR A 263 -67.43 52.87 -89.44
C TYR A 263 -68.50 53.93 -89.73
N ARG A 264 -68.57 55.03 -88.95
CA ARG A 264 -69.47 56.17 -89.27
C ARG A 264 -69.05 56.93 -90.53
N ALA A 265 -67.76 57.10 -90.78
CA ALA A 265 -67.27 57.75 -92.00
C ALA A 265 -67.55 56.87 -93.23
N VAL A 266 -67.34 55.55 -93.11
CA VAL A 266 -67.70 54.56 -94.14
C VAL A 266 -69.21 54.57 -94.38
N ASP A 267 -70.03 54.60 -93.32
CA ASP A 267 -71.50 54.72 -93.42
C ASP A 267 -71.91 56.04 -94.10
N ALA A 268 -71.27 57.16 -93.76
CA ALA A 268 -71.53 58.45 -94.39
C ALA A 268 -71.11 58.50 -95.87
N THR A 269 -69.98 57.89 -96.23
CA THR A 269 -69.55 57.78 -97.64
C THR A 269 -70.44 56.84 -98.45
N LEU A 270 -70.93 55.76 -97.84
CA LEU A 270 -71.90 54.86 -98.48
C LEU A 270 -73.24 55.56 -98.66
N ARG A 271 -73.74 56.30 -97.66
CA ARG A 271 -74.96 57.13 -97.76
C ARG A 271 -74.82 58.23 -98.84
N GLY A 272 -73.65 58.86 -98.96
CA GLY A 272 -73.38 59.89 -99.97
C GLY A 272 -73.21 59.36 -101.39
N MET A 273 -72.75 58.12 -101.57
CA MET A 273 -72.68 57.46 -102.89
C MET A 273 -74.01 56.84 -103.33
N LEU A 274 -74.99 56.72 -102.44
CA LEU A 274 -76.28 56.07 -102.71
C LEU A 274 -77.47 57.04 -102.89
N GLU A 275 -77.31 58.36 -102.72
CA GLU A 275 -78.41 59.36 -102.85
C GLU A 275 -79.75 58.87 -102.26
N VAL A 276 -79.75 58.49 -100.97
CA VAL A 276 -80.99 58.17 -100.26
C VAL A 276 -81.13 59.12 -99.07
N ASP A 277 -82.10 60.04 -99.16
CA ASP A 277 -82.56 60.84 -98.03
C ASP A 277 -83.24 59.93 -96.99
N GLY A 278 -82.78 59.97 -95.72
CA GLY A 278 -83.37 59.28 -94.56
C GLY A 278 -82.36 58.57 -93.67
#